data_AF-A0A7I7LHC6-F1
#
_entry.id   AF-A0A7I7LHC6-F1
#
_cell.length_a   1.000
_cell.length_b   1.000
_cell.length_c   1.000
_cell.angle_alpha   90.00
_cell.angle_beta   90.00
_cell.angle_gamma   90.00
#
_symmetry.space_group_name_H-M   'P 1'
#
loop_
_entity.id
_entity.type
_entity.pdbx_description
1 polymer ?
#
loop_
_entity_poly.entity_id
_entity_poly.type
_entity_poly.pdbx_seq_one_letter_code
_entity_poly.pdbx_strand_id
1 'polypeptide(L)'
;MHSNKCSDRESVVATLDRLDRAVDALVEVSFEASTTPERLRVLERLEVVARRLPVAQYALLNQLDEQAGEAELGGRLAAVVASRLRITRSEAGRRVA
;
A
#
# COMPACT_ATOMS: atom_id res chain seq x y z
N MET A 1 1.16 -9.11 25.50
CA MET A 1 1.33 -7.64 25.60
C MET A 1 1.57 -7.10 24.20
N HIS A 2 0.51 -6.68 23.50
CA HIS A 2 0.64 -6.06 22.19
C HIS A 2 1.06 -4.61 22.40
N SER A 3 2.38 -4.40 22.45
CA SER A 3 2.94 -3.06 22.39
C SER A 3 2.54 -2.51 21.04
N ASN A 4 1.53 -1.63 21.03
CA ASN A 4 1.21 -0.81 19.87
C ASN A 4 2.43 0.09 19.65
N LYS A 5 3.44 -0.45 18.95
CA LYS A 5 4.60 0.32 18.51
C LYS A 5 4.03 1.42 17.64
N CYS A 6 3.86 2.60 18.24
CA CYS A 6 4.09 3.83 17.50
C CYS A 6 5.46 3.64 16.86
N SER A 7 5.47 3.20 15.61
CA SER A 7 6.70 3.03 14.87
C SER A 7 7.27 4.43 14.78
N ASP A 8 8.47 4.64 15.32
CA ASP A 8 9.15 5.91 15.09
C ASP A 8 9.23 6.15 13.56
N ARG A 9 9.29 7.42 13.18
CA ARG A 9 9.28 7.83 11.76
C ARG A 9 10.35 7.08 10.96
N GLU A 10 11.49 6.81 11.57
CA GLU A 10 12.62 6.10 10.97
C GLU A 10 12.29 4.63 10.66
N SER A 11 11.58 3.94 11.56
CA SER A 11 11.10 2.57 11.38
C SER A 11 10.08 2.45 10.25
N VAL A 12 9.21 3.45 10.09
CA VAL A 12 8.26 3.50 8.96
C VAL A 12 9.02 3.65 7.64
N VAL A 13 9.92 4.64 7.54
CA VAL A 13 10.72 4.88 6.33
C VAL A 13 11.58 3.66 5.98
N ALA A 14 12.30 3.10 6.95
CA ALA A 14 13.14 1.92 6.72
C ALA A 14 12.33 0.69 6.28
N THR A 15 11.07 0.56 6.73
CA THR A 15 10.20 -0.54 6.29
C THR A 15 9.73 -0.34 4.85
N LEU A 16 9.36 0.89 4.47
CA LEU A 16 9.01 1.23 3.10
C LEU A 16 10.21 1.05 2.16
N ASP A 17 11.39 1.54 2.53
CA ASP A 17 12.61 1.38 1.72
C ASP A 17 12.98 -0.10 1.50
N ARG A 18 12.66 -0.98 2.46
CA ARG A 18 12.86 -2.44 2.28
C ARG A 18 11.84 -3.03 1.33
N LEU A 19 10.59 -2.57 1.39
CA LEU A 19 9.54 -2.99 0.46
C LEU A 19 9.89 -2.56 -0.96
N ASP A 20 10.30 -1.30 -1.16
CA ASP A 20 10.68 -0.77 -2.47
C ASP A 20 11.83 -1.58 -3.09
N ARG A 21 12.91 -1.82 -2.32
CA ARG A 21 14.02 -2.67 -2.79
C ARG A 21 13.59 -4.10 -3.15
N ALA A 22 12.64 -4.67 -2.41
CA ALA A 22 12.14 -6.00 -2.70
C ALA A 22 11.29 -6.03 -3.99
N VAL A 23 10.53 -4.96 -4.25
CA VAL A 23 9.78 -4.79 -5.50
C VAL A 23 10.74 -4.56 -6.67
N ASP A 24 11.75 -3.71 -6.52
CA ASP A 24 12.79 -3.49 -7.55
C ASP A 24 13.48 -4.81 -7.91
N ALA A 25 13.91 -5.58 -6.91
CA ALA A 25 14.53 -6.88 -7.12
C ALA A 25 13.59 -7.86 -7.84
N LEU A 26 12.28 -7.82 -7.56
CA LEU A 26 11.29 -8.66 -8.22
C LEU A 26 11.10 -8.27 -9.70
N VAL A 27 11.11 -6.98 -10.04
CA VAL A 27 10.97 -6.47 -11.41
C VAL A 27 12.11 -6.96 -12.30
N GLU A 28 13.30 -7.13 -11.75
CA GLU A 28 14.49 -7.63 -12.46
C GLU A 28 14.53 -9.16 -12.59
N VAL A 29 13.56 -9.90 -12.04
CA VAL A 29 13.53 -11.38 -12.14
C VAL A 29 13.15 -11.81 -13.55
N SER A 30 14.05 -12.59 -14.19
CA SER A 30 13.74 -13.30 -15.43
C SER A 30 13.00 -14.61 -15.15
N PHE A 31 11.92 -14.85 -15.91
CA PHE A 31 11.14 -16.09 -15.88
C PHE A 31 11.39 -16.97 -17.12
N GLU A 32 12.43 -16.70 -17.91
CA GLU A 32 12.72 -17.39 -19.17
C GLU A 32 12.88 -18.91 -18.97
N ALA A 33 13.55 -19.32 -17.89
CA ALA A 33 13.73 -20.73 -17.54
C ALA A 33 12.54 -21.33 -16.76
N SER A 34 11.51 -20.54 -16.42
CA SER A 34 10.38 -21.01 -15.63
C SER A 34 9.34 -21.72 -16.49
N THR A 35 8.90 -22.88 -16.01
CA THR A 35 7.74 -23.60 -16.53
C THR A 35 6.43 -22.86 -16.26
N THR A 36 5.37 -23.16 -17.03
CA THR A 36 4.04 -22.55 -16.82
C THR A 36 3.52 -22.69 -15.39
N PRO A 37 3.59 -23.86 -14.72
CA PRO A 37 3.15 -23.98 -13.32
C PRO A 37 3.94 -23.10 -12.35
N GLU A 38 5.24 -22.90 -12.57
CA GLU A 38 6.06 -22.03 -11.73
C GLU A 38 5.65 -20.56 -11.88
N ARG A 39 5.41 -20.12 -13.12
CA ARG A 39 4.91 -18.76 -13.40
C ARG A 39 3.56 -18.51 -12.72
N LEU A 40 2.64 -19.48 -12.76
CA LEU A 40 1.35 -19.37 -12.08
C LEU A 40 1.49 -19.26 -10.57
N ARG A 41 2.35 -20.06 -9.94
CA ARG A 41 2.63 -19.96 -8.49
C ARG A 41 3.22 -18.61 -8.10
N VAL A 42 4.06 -18.03 -8.95
CA VAL A 42 4.57 -16.67 -8.73
C VAL A 42 3.41 -15.67 -8.76
N LEU A 43 2.57 -15.70 -9.79
CA LEU A 43 1.40 -14.81 -9.89
C LEU A 43 0.46 -14.93 -8.68
N GLU A 44 0.17 -16.14 -8.22
CA GLU A 44 -0.65 -16.38 -7.02
C GLU A 44 -0.04 -15.70 -5.78
N ARG A 45 1.29 -15.83 -5.59
CA ARG A 45 1.97 -15.20 -4.46
C ARG A 45 1.98 -13.67 -4.57
N LEU A 46 2.17 -13.13 -5.77
CA LEU A 46 2.12 -11.69 -6.01
C LEU A 46 0.73 -11.13 -5.73
N GLU A 47 -0.32 -11.84 -6.14
CA GLU A 47 -1.70 -11.44 -5.87
C GLU A 47 -2.01 -11.45 -4.36
N VAL A 48 -1.52 -12.45 -3.62
CA VAL A 48 -1.65 -12.48 -2.14
C VAL A 48 -0.98 -11.26 -1.50
N VAL A 49 0.20 -10.86 -1.96
CA VAL A 49 0.89 -9.65 -1.46
C VAL A 49 0.11 -8.39 -1.83
N ALA A 50 -0.31 -8.28 -3.10
CA ALA A 50 -1.06 -7.14 -3.61
C ALA A 50 -2.35 -6.90 -2.81
N ARG A 51 -3.08 -7.96 -2.45
CA ARG A 51 -4.31 -7.86 -1.64
C ARG A 51 -4.07 -7.43 -0.19
N ARG A 52 -2.88 -7.68 0.36
CA ARG A 52 -2.53 -7.27 1.74
C ARG A 52 -2.12 -5.80 1.84
N LEU A 53 -1.63 -5.20 0.75
CA LEU A 53 -1.18 -3.81 0.77
C LEU A 53 -2.31 -2.80 1.04
N PRO A 54 -3.53 -2.92 0.47
CA PRO A 54 -4.66 -2.09 0.88
C PRO A 54 -4.99 -2.22 2.38
N VAL A 55 -4.85 -3.42 2.95
CA VAL A 55 -5.10 -3.62 4.40
C VAL A 55 -4.14 -2.80 5.26
N ALA A 56 -2.88 -2.71 4.87
CA ALA A 56 -1.91 -1.86 5.56
C ALA A 56 -2.21 -0.36 5.41
N GLN A 57 -2.91 0.04 4.34
CA GLN A 57 -3.30 1.43 4.10
C GLN A 57 -4.49 1.87 4.97
N TYR A 58 -5.43 0.97 5.29
CA TYR A 58 -6.66 1.35 6.02
C TYR A 58 -6.37 2.04 7.36
N ALA A 59 -5.40 1.55 8.14
CA ALA A 59 -5.06 2.19 9.41
C ALA A 59 -4.61 3.65 9.23
N LEU A 60 -3.82 3.93 8.18
CA LEU A 60 -3.36 5.28 7.86
C LEU A 60 -4.50 6.15 7.31
N LEU A 61 -5.35 5.60 6.45
CA LEU A 61 -6.50 6.32 5.90
C LEU A 61 -7.52 6.68 6.97
N ASN A 62 -7.80 5.77 7.90
CA ASN A 62 -8.69 6.01 9.03
C ASN A 62 -8.10 7.08 9.96
N GLN A 63 -6.79 7.04 10.23
CA GLN A 63 -6.14 8.10 11.01
C GLN A 63 -6.24 9.47 10.33
N LEU A 64 -6.10 9.53 9.00
CA LEU A 64 -6.29 10.78 8.25
C LEU A 64 -7.75 11.26 8.31
N ASP A 65 -8.72 10.37 8.25
CA ASP A 65 -10.15 10.70 8.34
C ASP A 65 -10.53 11.20 9.73
N GLU A 66 -9.97 10.59 10.79
CA GLU A 66 -10.22 10.96 12.18
C GLU A 66 -9.50 12.25 12.61
N GLN A 67 -8.31 12.52 12.07
CA GLN A 67 -7.42 13.56 12.61
C GLN A 67 -7.30 14.80 11.74
N ALA A 68 -7.48 14.69 10.42
CA ALA A 68 -7.25 15.81 9.50
C ALA A 68 -8.57 16.43 9.02
N GLY A 69 -8.70 17.75 9.20
CA GLY A 69 -9.84 18.49 8.65
C GLY A 69 -9.70 18.76 7.15
N GLU A 70 -10.82 19.02 6.45
CA GLU A 70 -10.79 19.32 5.01
C GLU A 70 -9.90 20.53 4.66
N ALA A 71 -9.83 21.54 5.54
CA ALA A 71 -8.98 22.71 5.35
C ALA A 71 -7.49 22.35 5.33
N GLU A 72 -7.06 21.41 6.18
CA GLU A 72 -5.68 20.92 6.24
C GLU A 72 -5.37 20.02 5.03
N LEU A 73 -6.31 19.17 4.65
CA LEU A 73 -6.18 18.27 3.51
C LEU A 73 -6.22 19.00 2.16
N GLY A 74 -6.80 20.21 2.12
CA GLY A 74 -7.08 20.98 0.89
C GLY A 74 -8.31 20.49 0.14
N GLY A 75 -9.24 19.82 0.82
CA GLY A 75 -10.49 19.27 0.29
C GLY A 75 -10.88 17.95 0.95
N ARG A 76 -11.98 17.35 0.49
CA ARG A 76 -12.48 16.05 0.99
C ARG A 76 -11.41 14.96 0.85
N LEU A 77 -11.20 14.17 1.91
CA LEU A 77 -10.16 13.13 1.97
C LEU A 77 -10.16 12.21 0.75
N ALA A 78 -11.31 11.64 0.37
CA ALA A 78 -11.40 10.76 -0.80
C ALA A 78 -10.99 11.45 -2.13
N ALA A 79 -11.26 12.75 -2.30
CA ALA A 79 -10.84 13.50 -3.48
C ALA A 79 -9.33 13.76 -3.47
N VAL A 80 -8.77 14.07 -2.31
CA VAL A 80 -7.33 14.27 -2.11
C VAL A 80 -6.56 12.97 -2.33
N VAL A 81 -7.03 11.86 -1.75
CA VAL A 81 -6.45 10.52 -1.92
C VAL A 81 -6.51 10.08 -3.39
N ALA A 82 -7.64 10.27 -4.07
CA ALA A 82 -7.75 9.96 -5.50
C ALA A 82 -6.69 10.71 -6.32
N SER A 83 -6.53 12.02 -6.06
CA SER A 83 -5.55 12.84 -6.77
C SER A 83 -4.11 12.42 -6.46
N ARG A 84 -3.76 12.26 -5.17
CA ARG A 84 -2.38 11.96 -4.75
C ARG A 84 -1.93 10.57 -5.15
N LEU A 85 -2.81 9.57 -5.03
CA LEU A 85 -2.50 8.19 -5.40
C LEU A 85 -2.73 7.92 -6.90
N ARG A 86 -3.21 8.91 -7.66
CA ARG A 86 -3.56 8.80 -9.09
C ARG A 86 -4.52 7.62 -9.36
N ILE A 87 -5.51 7.46 -8.49
CA ILE A 87 -6.57 6.44 -8.60
C ILE A 87 -7.91 7.09 -8.89
N THR A 88 -8.90 6.29 -9.28
CA THR A 88 -10.25 6.79 -9.51
C THR A 88 -10.89 7.26 -8.20
N ARG A 89 -11.83 8.21 -8.30
CA ARG A 89 -12.62 8.66 -7.12
C ARG A 89 -13.43 7.52 -6.50
N SER A 90 -13.91 6.57 -7.30
CA SER A 90 -14.65 5.42 -6.80
C SER A 90 -13.76 4.45 -6.02
N GLU A 91 -12.52 4.23 -6.46
CA GLU A 91 -11.54 3.45 -5.73
C GLU A 91 -11.09 4.16 -4.44
N ALA A 92 -10.82 5.46 -4.49
CA ALA A 92 -10.50 6.22 -3.28
C ALA A 92 -11.66 6.20 -2.28
N GLY A 93 -12.91 6.32 -2.76
CA GLY A 93 -14.10 6.17 -1.92
C GLY A 93 -14.19 4.81 -1.24
N ARG A 94 -13.90 3.71 -1.96
CA ARG A 94 -13.83 2.36 -1.36
C ARG A 94 -12.75 2.21 -0.30
N ARG A 95 -11.64 2.95 -0.42
CA ARG A 95 -10.51 2.85 0.51
C ARG A 95 -10.68 3.70 1.78
N VAL A 96 -11.49 4.75 1.71
CA VAL A 96 -11.77 5.67 2.82
C VAL A 96 -13.05 5.27 3.58
N ALA A 97 -13.94 4.49 2.97
CA ALA A 97 -15.21 4.05 3.56
C ALA A 97 -15.08 2.94 4.60
#